data_AF-A0A511HM04-F1
#
_entry.id   AF-A0A511HM04-F1
#
_cell.length_a   1.000
_cell.length_b   1.000
_cell.length_c   1.000
_cell.angle_alpha   90.00
_cell.angle_beta   90.00
_cell.angle_gamma   90.00
#
_symmetry.space_group_name_H-M   'P 1'
#
loop_
_entity.id
_entity.type
_entity.pdbx_description
1 polymer ?
#
loop_
_entity_poly.entity_id
_entity_poly.type
_entity_poly.pdbx_seq_one_letter_code
_entity_poly.pdbx_strand_id
1 'polypeptide(L)'
;MSLRAHLEQVAKSTGEVPAELVGEHELPEALAHVWEWFCELSNSRAPGAFSLAPISYQDIEAWARLTGAQPTSVEVGLLRQLDDAFRLEMTPKPKK
;
A
#
# COMPACT_ATOMS: atom_id res chain seq x y z
N MET A 1 -13.97 4.54 12.42
CA MET A 1 -12.60 4.20 12.84
C MET A 1 -12.19 2.89 12.16
N SER A 2 -10.98 2.77 11.62
CA SER A 2 -10.44 1.46 11.18
C SER A 2 -9.95 0.68 12.40
N LEU A 3 -9.88 -0.64 12.29
CA LEU A 3 -9.34 -1.51 13.33
C LEU A 3 -7.90 -1.09 13.69
N ARG A 4 -7.10 -0.77 12.66
CA ARG A 4 -5.76 -0.18 12.82
C ARG A 4 -5.78 1.12 13.62
N ALA A 5 -6.62 2.09 13.27
CA ALA A 5 -6.69 3.37 14.00
C ALA A 5 -7.09 3.19 15.48
N HIS A 6 -7.92 2.21 15.78
CA HIS A 6 -8.27 1.86 17.16
C HIS A 6 -7.05 1.28 17.90
N LEU A 7 -6.35 0.31 17.31
CA LEU A 7 -5.17 -0.31 17.89
C LEU A 7 -4.00 0.69 18.04
N GLU A 8 -3.81 1.62 17.11
CA GLU A 8 -2.80 2.69 17.22
C GLU A 8 -3.10 3.64 18.39
N GLN A 9 -4.38 3.90 18.65
CA GLN A 9 -4.81 4.73 19.77
C GLN A 9 -4.64 4.00 21.11
N VAL A 10 -4.88 2.69 21.14
CA VAL A 10 -4.56 1.82 22.29
C VAL A 10 -3.05 1.83 22.55
N ALA A 11 -2.21 1.68 21.52
CA ALA A 11 -0.76 1.73 21.66
C ALA A 11 -0.26 3.06 22.25
N LYS A 12 -0.83 4.19 21.80
CA LYS A 12 -0.51 5.52 22.32
C LYS A 12 -0.93 5.73 23.78
N SER A 13 -2.03 5.12 24.22
CA SER A 13 -2.54 5.31 25.59
C SER A 13 -1.90 4.36 26.60
N THR A 14 -1.52 3.15 26.19
CA THR A 14 -0.96 2.12 27.08
C THR A 14 0.56 2.03 27.02
N GLY A 15 1.20 2.59 25.98
CA GLY A 15 2.66 2.53 25.78
C GLY A 15 3.17 1.17 25.29
N GLU A 16 2.31 0.15 25.22
CA GLU A 16 2.59 -1.16 24.64
C GLU A 16 1.97 -1.27 23.25
N VAL A 17 2.72 -1.79 22.29
CA VAL A 17 2.23 -2.00 20.92
C VAL A 17 1.41 -3.31 20.91
N PRO A 18 0.09 -3.28 20.67
CA PRO A 18 -0.71 -4.50 20.63
C PRO A 18 -0.17 -5.45 19.56
N ALA A 19 -0.07 -6.76 19.86
CA ALA A 19 0.40 -7.76 18.90
C ALA A 19 -0.44 -7.78 17.61
N GLU A 20 -1.73 -7.47 17.72
CA GLU A 20 -2.65 -7.29 16.60
C GLU A 20 -2.32 -6.09 15.70
N LEU A 21 -1.60 -5.09 16.23
CA LEU A 21 -1.11 -3.95 15.46
C LEU A 21 0.14 -4.31 14.65
N VAL A 22 1.02 -5.12 15.25
CA VAL A 22 2.26 -5.56 14.61
C VAL A 22 1.93 -6.53 13.48
N GLY A 23 0.89 -7.36 13.65
CA GLY A 23 0.48 -8.35 12.67
C GLY A 23 1.58 -9.37 12.42
N GLU A 24 1.39 -10.62 12.82
CA GLU A 24 2.39 -11.70 12.64
C GLU A 24 2.64 -12.09 11.16
N HIS A 25 2.33 -11.22 10.20
CA HIS A 25 2.54 -11.46 8.80
C HIS A 25 3.86 -10.81 8.38
N GLU A 26 4.92 -11.60 8.49
CA GLU A 26 6.16 -11.30 7.79
C GLU A 26 5.87 -11.26 6.28
N LEU A 27 6.40 -10.25 5.61
CA LEU A 27 6.31 -10.17 4.16
C LEU A 27 7.01 -11.41 3.58
N PRO A 28 6.31 -12.24 2.77
CA PRO A 28 6.96 -13.37 2.13
C PRO A 28 8.14 -12.87 1.28
N GLU A 29 9.32 -13.46 1.43
CA GLU A 29 10.53 -13.05 0.71
C GLU A 29 10.31 -13.06 -0.81
N ALA A 30 9.54 -14.03 -1.31
CA ALA A 30 9.15 -14.14 -2.72
C ALA A 30 8.26 -12.98 -3.23
N LEU A 31 7.75 -12.11 -2.36
CA LEU A 31 6.95 -10.93 -2.70
C LEU A 31 7.65 -9.61 -2.32
N ALA A 32 8.89 -9.68 -1.79
CA ALA A 32 9.67 -8.51 -1.41
C ALA A 32 9.85 -7.52 -2.56
N HIS A 33 10.17 -8.02 -3.74
CA HIS A 33 10.35 -7.20 -4.93
C HIS A 33 9.05 -6.51 -5.36
N VAL A 34 7.89 -7.19 -5.27
CA VAL A 34 6.59 -6.58 -5.60
C VAL A 34 6.26 -5.44 -4.64
N TRP A 35 6.59 -5.61 -3.36
CA TRP A 35 6.40 -4.57 -2.35
C TRP A 35 7.31 -3.36 -2.61
N GLU A 36 8.58 -3.59 -2.92
CA GLU A 36 9.52 -2.52 -3.30
C GLU A 36 9.03 -1.74 -4.52
N TRP A 37 8.61 -2.45 -5.58
CA TRP A 37 8.05 -1.85 -6.79
C TRP A 37 6.80 -1.02 -6.48
N PHE A 38 5.92 -1.53 -5.61
CA PHE A 38 4.75 -0.78 -5.15
C PHE A 38 5.16 0.51 -4.44
N CYS A 39 6.15 0.48 -3.55
CA CYS A 39 6.63 1.68 -2.86
C CYS A 39 7.18 2.73 -3.83
N GLU A 40 7.96 2.32 -4.84
CA GLU A 40 8.47 3.21 -5.89
C GLU A 40 7.33 3.86 -6.68
N LEU A 41 6.44 3.04 -7.24
CA LEU A 41 5.28 3.49 -8.01
C LEU A 41 4.36 4.39 -7.19
N SER A 42 4.14 4.04 -5.92
CA SER A 42 3.32 4.79 -4.99
C SER A 42 3.86 6.19 -4.77
N ASN A 43 5.17 6.35 -4.66
CA ASN A 43 5.86 7.63 -4.46
C ASN A 43 5.91 8.47 -5.74
N SER A 44 5.90 7.85 -6.92
CA SER A 44 5.89 8.57 -8.20
C SER A 44 4.51 9.03 -8.65
N ARG A 45 3.45 8.77 -7.86
CA ARG A 45 2.08 9.13 -8.23
C ARG A 45 1.90 10.63 -8.38
N ALA A 46 1.17 11.01 -9.42
CA ALA A 46 0.67 12.37 -9.56
C ALA A 46 -0.25 12.72 -8.37
N PRO A 47 -0.20 13.96 -7.85
CA PRO A 47 -1.15 14.41 -6.84
C PRO A 47 -2.58 14.31 -7.38
N GLY A 48 -3.45 13.56 -6.71
CA GLY A 48 -4.87 13.52 -7.04
C GLY A 48 -5.61 14.74 -6.46
N ALA A 49 -6.72 15.14 -7.09
CA ALA A 49 -7.44 16.36 -6.74
C ALA A 49 -8.08 16.33 -5.33
N PHE A 50 -8.53 15.16 -4.86
CA PHE A 50 -9.21 14.99 -3.57
C PHE A 50 -8.87 13.67 -2.85
N SER A 51 -8.02 12.83 -3.44
CA SER A 51 -7.58 11.54 -2.90
C SER A 51 -6.29 11.08 -3.58
N LEU A 52 -5.71 9.99 -3.07
CA LEU A 52 -4.60 9.31 -3.74
C LEU A 52 -5.06 8.77 -5.10
N ALA A 53 -4.36 9.16 -6.16
CA ALA A 53 -4.59 8.64 -7.50
C ALA A 53 -4.30 7.12 -7.54
N PRO A 54 -5.10 6.34 -8.29
CA PRO A 54 -4.81 4.93 -8.52
C PRO A 54 -3.54 4.76 -9.36
N ILE A 55 -2.77 3.70 -9.10
CA ILE A 55 -1.68 3.29 -9.98
C ILE A 55 -2.30 2.65 -11.23
N SER A 56 -2.12 3.29 -12.39
CA SER A 56 -2.68 2.81 -13.66
C SER A 56 -1.74 1.82 -14.36
N TYR A 57 -2.26 1.07 -15.33
CA TYR A 57 -1.42 0.22 -16.20
C TYR A 57 -0.37 1.03 -16.95
N GLN A 58 -0.68 2.28 -17.30
CA GLN A 58 0.27 3.16 -17.99
C GLN A 58 1.42 3.57 -17.07
N ASP A 59 1.15 3.79 -15.77
CA ASP A 59 2.19 4.08 -14.79
C ASP A 59 3.12 2.89 -14.61
N ILE A 60 2.55 1.68 -14.52
CA ILE A 60 3.32 0.43 -14.40
C ILE A 60 4.17 0.19 -15.66
N GLU A 61 3.59 0.39 -16.84
CA GLU A 61 4.31 0.22 -18.10
C GLU A 61 5.44 1.25 -18.25
N ALA A 62 5.18 2.51 -17.92
CA ALA A 62 6.16 3.58 -17.98
C ALA A 62 7.31 3.35 -16.99
N TRP A 63 6.98 2.99 -15.73
CA TRP A 63 7.96 2.64 -14.71
C TRP A 63 8.81 1.44 -15.14
N ALA A 64 8.19 0.35 -15.60
CA ALA A 64 8.90 -0.85 -16.06
C ALA A 64 9.87 -0.53 -17.20
N ARG A 65 9.49 0.36 -18.11
CA ARG A 65 10.36 0.81 -19.20
C ARG A 65 11.54 1.68 -18.73
N LEU A 66 11.34 2.49 -17.69
CA LEU A 66 12.37 3.38 -17.14
C LEU A 66 13.36 2.63 -16.22
N THR A 67 12.88 1.67 -15.43
CA THR A 67 13.70 0.90 -14.50
C THR A 67 14.29 -0.36 -15.13
N GLY A 68 13.78 -0.78 -16.29
CA GLY A 68 14.14 -2.04 -16.94
C GLY A 68 13.48 -3.27 -16.29
N ALA A 69 12.55 -3.08 -15.36
CA ALA A 69 11.80 -4.16 -14.75
C ALA A 69 10.86 -4.85 -15.76
N GLN A 70 10.62 -6.14 -15.57
CA GLN A 70 9.69 -6.92 -16.39
C GLN A 70 8.64 -7.62 -15.51
N PRO A 71 7.66 -6.88 -14.97
CA PRO A 71 6.62 -7.47 -14.16
C PRO A 71 5.74 -8.41 -14.99
N THR A 72 5.50 -9.60 -14.45
CA THR A 72 4.55 -10.58 -14.98
C THR A 72 3.10 -10.10 -14.81
N SER A 73 2.16 -10.70 -15.55
CA SER A 73 0.73 -10.37 -15.40
C SER A 73 0.19 -10.58 -13.98
N VAL A 74 0.74 -11.54 -13.24
CA VAL A 74 0.39 -11.80 -11.83
C VAL A 74 0.88 -10.66 -10.95
N GLU A 75 2.13 -10.24 -11.10
CA GLU A 75 2.72 -9.14 -10.32
C GLU A 75 2.03 -7.81 -10.60
N VAL A 76 1.69 -7.53 -11.86
CA VAL A 76 0.85 -6.37 -12.21
C VAL A 76 -0.49 -6.43 -11.47
N GLY A 77 -1.10 -7.61 -11.38
CA GLY A 77 -2.32 -7.82 -10.61
C GLY A 77 -2.13 -7.58 -9.11
N LEU A 78 -1.00 -8.01 -8.54
CA LEU A 78 -0.66 -7.80 -7.13
C LEU A 78 -0.42 -6.32 -6.81
N LEU A 79 0.32 -5.60 -7.65
CA LEU A 79 0.57 -4.17 -7.50
C LEU A 79 -0.74 -3.37 -7.42
N ARG A 80 -1.73 -3.74 -8.26
CA ARG A 80 -3.05 -3.10 -8.24
C ARG A 80 -3.86 -3.43 -6.98
N GLN A 81 -3.80 -4.67 -6.51
CA GLN A 81 -4.48 -5.06 -5.27
C GLN A 81 -3.87 -4.37 -4.05
N LEU A 82 -2.54 -4.25 -3.99
CA LEU A 82 -1.85 -3.47 -2.97
C LEU A 82 -2.27 -2.00 -3.02
N ASP A 83 -2.36 -1.43 -4.22
CA ASP A 83 -2.82 -0.05 -4.40
C ASP A 83 -4.25 0.17 -3.91
N ASP A 84 -5.17 -0.73 -4.25
CA ASP A 84 -6.56 -0.65 -3.80
C ASP A 84 -6.66 -0.72 -2.27
N ALA A 85 -5.94 -1.65 -1.65
CA ALA A 85 -5.89 -1.80 -0.20
C ALA A 85 -5.29 -0.56 0.49
N PHE A 86 -4.18 -0.04 -0.05
CA PHE A 86 -3.52 1.16 0.47
C PHE A 86 -4.42 2.40 0.38
N ARG A 87 -5.07 2.62 -0.77
CA ARG A 87 -5.98 3.75 -0.97
C ARG A 87 -7.18 3.66 -0.04
N LEU A 88 -7.73 2.46 0.18
CA LEU A 88 -8.85 2.26 1.10
C LEU A 88 -8.48 2.64 2.54
N GLU A 89 -7.31 2.24 3.03
CA GLU A 89 -6.84 2.58 4.37
C GLU A 89 -6.52 4.09 4.51
N MET A 90 -5.98 4.71 3.46
CA MET A 90 -5.62 6.13 3.47
C MET A 90 -6.83 7.07 3.29
N THR A 91 -7.97 6.57 2.79
CA THR A 91 -9.21 7.36 2.77
C THR A 91 -9.80 7.49 4.18
N PRO A 92 -10.01 8.71 4.70
CA PRO A 92 -10.58 8.90 6.02
C PRO A 92 -12.02 8.37 6.05
N LYS A 93 -12.30 7.37 6.90
CA LYS A 93 -13.67 6.85 7.08
C LYS A 93 -14.59 8.01 7.50
N PRO A 94 -15.77 8.16 6.87
CA PRO A 94 -16.72 9.19 7.27
C PRO A 94 -17.07 9.00 8.76
N LYS A 95 -17.00 10.09 9.53
CA LYS A 95 -17.50 10.12 10.91
C LYS A 95 -19.01 9.90 10.85
N LYS A 96 -19.48 8.77 11.39
CA LYS A 96 -20.90 8.59 11.71
C LYS A 96 -21.28 9.49 12.87
#